data_AF-A0A6M3JNK1-F1
#
_entry.id   AF-A0A6M3JNK1-F1
#
_cell.length_a   1.000
_cell.length_b   1.000
_cell.length_c   1.000
_cell.angle_alpha   90.00
_cell.angle_beta   90.00
_cell.angle_gamma   90.00
#
_symmetry.space_group_name_H-M   'P 1'
#
loop_
_entity.id
_entity.type
_entity.pdbx_description
1 polymer ?
#
loop_
_entity_poly.entity_id
_entity_poly.type
_entity_poly.pdbx_seq_one_letter_code
_entity_poly.pdbx_strand_id
1 'polypeptide(L)'
;MQTHHNARYPYLWYSTTEEERVIRENRAIFSEDVQFFSWDICAGFQGLVKNGGDSPWIWTPVNPEMNDPKAALEMVKTLPEDSVIFMKDFHHYLKDITVVRQALNIKPDLKGGGRTIVFLSPTRDIPVEMLNDITTMDFEYPDREALKRIAKVVGEDQEMDLTDKELDPVSEALMGMTAEAAENSLCFSFVKHGHFDVRTILDEKAALLNAGGVLEYGRFTETFDNLYGLDVMKKFVLSTIQAPEAKGILIYGVPGCGKSAFCKALGNAVDRAVLIANFNAIRDKYQGVAEARAGHMFKT
;
A
#
# COMPACT_ATOMS: atom_id res chain seq x y z
N MET A 1 16.09 7.91 0.82
CA MET A 1 16.76 7.24 1.96
C MET A 1 18.27 7.44 1.98
N GLN A 2 19.00 7.11 0.90
CA GLN A 2 20.47 7.20 0.85
C GLN A 2 21.03 8.54 1.34
N THR A 3 20.47 9.66 0.89
CA THR A 3 20.88 11.00 1.35
C THR A 3 20.77 11.18 2.86
N HIS A 4 19.71 10.65 3.49
CA HIS A 4 19.50 10.78 4.93
C HIS A 4 20.46 9.87 5.72
N HIS A 5 20.71 8.67 5.21
CA HIS A 5 21.73 7.77 5.77
C HIS A 5 23.13 8.42 5.73
N ASN A 6 23.53 8.96 4.58
CA ASN A 6 24.82 9.65 4.41
C ASN A 6 24.91 10.91 5.29
N ALA A 7 23.77 11.56 5.57
CA ALA A 7 23.68 12.69 6.49
C ALA A 7 23.56 12.27 7.98
N ARG A 8 23.80 10.99 8.30
CA ARG A 8 23.80 10.43 9.66
C ARG A 8 22.49 10.62 10.41
N TYR A 9 21.36 10.50 9.71
CA TYR A 9 20.05 10.47 10.34
C TYR A 9 19.87 9.12 11.06
N PRO A 10 19.55 9.11 12.37
CA PRO A 10 19.53 7.89 13.17
C PRO A 10 18.25 7.06 12.92
N TYR A 11 17.11 7.71 12.69
CA TYR A 11 15.82 7.05 12.51
C TYR A 11 15.10 7.57 11.27
N LEU A 12 14.60 6.63 10.47
CA LEU A 12 13.68 6.86 9.37
C LEU A 12 12.39 6.09 9.62
N TRP A 13 11.27 6.56 9.08
CA TRP A 13 9.98 5.88 9.20
C TRP A 13 9.27 5.82 7.86
N TYR A 14 8.91 4.62 7.42
CA TYR A 14 8.05 4.40 6.26
C TYR A 14 6.66 3.97 6.71
N SER A 15 5.64 4.72 6.29
CA SER A 15 4.23 4.38 6.52
C SER A 15 3.70 3.56 5.35
N THR A 16 3.93 2.24 5.34
CA THR A 16 3.51 1.35 4.26
C THR A 16 3.39 -0.09 4.75
N THR A 17 2.57 -0.88 4.05
CA THR A 17 2.49 -2.34 4.19
C THR A 17 3.48 -3.06 3.27
N GLU A 18 4.10 -2.37 2.31
CA GLU A 18 4.99 -2.96 1.29
C GLU A 18 6.45 -3.08 1.76
N GLU A 19 6.68 -3.82 2.85
CA GLU A 19 8.00 -3.89 3.51
C GLU A 19 9.13 -4.33 2.56
N GLU A 20 8.95 -5.45 1.86
CA GLU A 20 9.96 -6.02 0.96
C GLU A 20 10.24 -5.10 -0.24
N ARG A 21 9.24 -4.36 -0.72
CA ARG A 21 9.40 -3.39 -1.81
C ARG A 21 10.25 -2.21 -1.36
N VAL A 22 9.96 -1.65 -0.16
CA VAL A 22 10.78 -0.58 0.43
C VAL A 22 12.23 -1.03 0.56
N ILE A 23 12.46 -2.23 1.09
CA ILE A 23 13.80 -2.79 1.28
C ILE A 23 14.50 -2.91 -0.07
N ARG A 24 13.86 -3.55 -1.05
CA ARG A 24 14.43 -3.80 -2.39
C ARG A 24 14.77 -2.50 -3.12
N GLU A 25 13.84 -1.55 -3.20
CA GLU A 25 14.04 -0.29 -3.91
C GLU A 25 15.08 0.61 -3.23
N ASN A 26 15.01 0.72 -1.89
CA ASN A 26 15.99 1.53 -1.19
C ASN A 26 17.37 0.90 -1.24
N ARG A 27 17.49 -0.41 -1.23
CA ARG A 27 18.79 -1.07 -1.37
C ARG A 27 19.43 -0.83 -2.74
N ALA A 28 18.64 -0.80 -3.81
CA ALA A 28 19.13 -0.58 -5.17
C ALA A 28 19.84 0.77 -5.38
N ILE A 29 19.60 1.75 -4.49
CA ILE A 29 20.21 3.07 -4.56
C ILE A 29 21.48 3.22 -3.70
N PHE A 30 21.85 2.25 -2.86
CA PHE A 30 23.10 2.30 -2.08
C PHE A 30 24.29 1.66 -2.79
N SER A 31 25.51 2.04 -2.38
CA SER A 31 26.73 1.34 -2.78
C SER A 31 26.79 -0.05 -2.14
N GLU A 32 27.64 -0.93 -2.69
CA GLU A 32 27.77 -2.31 -2.20
C GLU A 32 28.37 -2.42 -0.80
N ASP A 33 29.00 -1.35 -0.30
CA ASP A 33 29.66 -1.32 1.01
C ASP A 33 28.65 -1.21 2.18
N VAL A 34 27.44 -0.71 1.91
CA VAL A 34 26.40 -0.55 2.93
C VAL A 34 25.74 -1.89 3.21
N GLN A 35 25.74 -2.28 4.49
CA GLN A 35 25.16 -3.53 4.94
C GLN A 35 23.71 -3.33 5.40
N PHE A 36 22.86 -4.30 5.06
CA PHE A 36 21.44 -4.27 5.40
C PHE A 36 21.10 -5.38 6.38
N PHE A 37 20.40 -5.01 7.43
CA PHE A 37 19.88 -5.92 8.45
C PHE A 37 18.37 -5.72 8.56
N SER A 38 17.67 -6.75 9.03
CA SER A 38 16.28 -6.66 9.44
C SER A 38 16.10 -7.30 10.80
N TRP A 39 15.06 -6.85 11.50
CA TRP A 39 14.59 -7.47 12.72
C TRP A 39 13.07 -7.53 12.69
N ASP A 40 12.53 -8.70 13.03
CA ASP A 40 11.15 -8.91 13.42
C ASP A 40 11.09 -9.86 14.63
N ILE A 41 9.98 -9.84 15.35
CA ILE A 41 9.84 -10.61 16.60
C ILE A 41 9.90 -12.13 16.39
N CYS A 42 9.60 -12.62 15.18
CA CYS A 42 9.54 -14.05 14.87
C CYS A 42 10.91 -14.58 14.40
N ALA A 43 11.62 -13.84 13.55
CA ALA A 43 12.87 -14.27 12.94
C ALA A 43 14.13 -13.73 13.65
N GLY A 44 13.97 -12.78 14.58
CA GLY A 44 15.08 -12.09 15.23
C GLY A 44 15.90 -11.26 14.24
N PHE A 45 17.20 -11.11 14.47
CA PHE A 45 18.06 -10.36 13.55
C PHE A 45 18.49 -11.21 12.35
N GLN A 46 18.30 -10.64 11.17
CA GLN A 46 18.75 -11.20 9.90
C GLN A 46 19.66 -10.19 9.18
N GLY A 47 20.67 -10.70 8.49
CA GLY A 47 21.54 -9.93 7.59
C GLY A 47 21.21 -10.26 6.14
N LEU A 48 21.20 -9.26 5.28
CA LEU A 48 20.94 -9.44 3.85
C LEU A 48 22.25 -9.71 3.12
N VAL A 49 22.41 -10.91 2.57
CA VAL A 49 23.65 -11.35 1.91
C VAL A 49 23.41 -11.68 0.44
N LYS A 50 24.41 -11.44 -0.42
CA LYS A 50 24.32 -11.80 -1.85
C LYS A 50 24.26 -13.31 -1.95
N ASN A 51 23.24 -13.82 -2.63
CA ASN A 51 23.18 -15.22 -3.01
C ASN A 51 23.58 -15.31 -4.49
N GLY A 52 24.58 -16.12 -4.81
CA GLY A 52 25.10 -16.26 -6.18
C GLY A 52 24.18 -17.01 -7.16
N GLY A 53 22.87 -17.06 -6.88
CA GLY A 53 21.84 -17.75 -7.68
C GLY A 53 20.80 -16.79 -8.28
N ASP A 54 19.67 -17.33 -8.73
CA ASP A 54 18.63 -16.58 -9.48
C ASP A 54 17.97 -15.45 -8.67
N SER A 55 17.87 -15.61 -7.35
CA SER A 55 17.58 -14.48 -6.45
C SER A 55 18.90 -13.90 -5.93
N PRO A 56 19.23 -12.64 -6.24
CA PRO A 56 20.56 -12.10 -5.94
C PRO A 56 20.80 -11.90 -4.43
N TRP A 57 19.77 -11.98 -3.59
CA TRP A 57 19.88 -11.67 -2.17
C TRP A 57 18.95 -12.50 -1.30
N ILE A 58 19.46 -12.91 -0.14
CA ILE A 58 18.73 -13.71 0.85
C ILE A 58 18.94 -13.17 2.26
N TRP A 59 17.90 -13.26 3.08
CA TRP A 59 18.01 -13.03 4.52
C TRP A 59 18.67 -14.23 5.18
N THR A 60 19.75 -13.99 5.92
CA THR A 60 20.46 -15.01 6.69
C THR A 60 20.39 -14.68 8.18
N PRO A 61 20.00 -15.62 9.05
CA PRO A 61 19.96 -15.38 10.49
C PRO A 61 21.32 -14.95 11.05
N VAL A 62 21.34 -13.85 11.79
CA VAL A 62 22.51 -13.37 12.55
C VAL A 62 22.30 -13.66 14.04
N ASN A 63 21.09 -13.41 14.53
CA ASN A 63 20.70 -13.74 15.90
C ASN A 63 19.19 -14.07 15.96
N PRO A 64 18.81 -15.32 15.62
CA PRO A 64 17.41 -15.69 15.46
C PRO A 64 16.62 -15.77 16.76
N GLU A 65 17.28 -15.93 17.90
CA GLU A 65 16.62 -16.03 19.21
C GLU A 65 16.32 -14.65 19.82
N MET A 66 16.75 -13.56 19.18
CA MET A 66 16.57 -12.21 19.69
C MET A 66 15.16 -11.69 19.39
N ASN A 67 14.21 -12.04 20.27
CA ASN A 67 12.82 -11.59 20.20
C ASN A 67 12.50 -10.37 21.09
N ASP A 68 13.42 -9.97 21.97
CA ASP A 68 13.23 -8.81 22.85
C ASP A 68 13.54 -7.49 22.12
N PRO A 69 12.58 -6.56 21.98
CA PRO A 69 12.77 -5.30 21.25
C PRO A 69 13.85 -4.39 21.83
N LYS A 70 14.02 -4.40 23.17
CA LYS A 70 15.01 -3.56 23.84
C LYS A 70 16.42 -4.10 23.61
N ALA A 71 16.61 -5.40 23.72
CA ALA A 71 17.84 -6.10 23.37
C ALA A 71 18.15 -5.91 21.88
N ALA A 72 17.13 -5.88 21.02
CA ALA A 72 17.32 -5.63 19.59
C ALA A 72 17.94 -4.25 19.33
N LEU A 73 17.42 -3.19 19.98
CA LEU A 73 18.00 -1.85 19.91
C LEU A 73 19.46 -1.80 20.41
N GLU A 74 19.77 -2.54 21.48
CA GLU A 74 21.14 -2.64 22.01
C GLU A 74 22.08 -3.33 21.04
N MET A 75 21.63 -4.40 20.38
CA MET A 75 22.41 -5.15 19.39
C MET A 75 22.78 -4.29 18.17
N VAL A 76 21.95 -3.32 17.78
CA VAL A 76 22.26 -2.43 16.64
C VAL A 76 23.62 -1.74 16.81
N LYS A 77 24.04 -1.43 18.05
CA LYS A 77 25.34 -0.81 18.32
C LYS A 77 26.52 -1.70 17.95
N THR A 78 26.33 -3.02 17.97
CA THR A 78 27.37 -4.02 17.65
C THR A 78 27.42 -4.37 16.18
N LEU A 79 26.44 -3.93 15.38
CA LEU A 79 26.44 -4.17 13.94
C LEU A 79 27.58 -3.40 13.26
N PRO A 80 28.00 -3.80 12.05
CA PRO A 80 29.01 -3.08 11.29
C PRO A 80 28.67 -1.59 11.10
N GLU A 81 29.70 -0.77 10.94
CA GLU A 81 29.54 0.64 10.59
C GLU A 81 28.88 0.78 9.21
N ASP A 82 28.27 1.93 8.94
CA ASP A 82 27.57 2.23 7.69
C ASP A 82 26.52 1.16 7.34
N SER A 83 25.70 0.79 8.33
CA SER A 83 24.63 -0.19 8.19
C SER A 83 23.23 0.43 8.27
N VAL A 84 22.29 -0.20 7.57
CA VAL A 84 20.87 0.11 7.58
C VAL A 84 20.12 -1.05 8.24
N ILE A 85 19.26 -0.75 9.19
CA ILE A 85 18.51 -1.75 9.95
C ILE A 85 17.02 -1.52 9.78
N PHE A 86 16.32 -2.45 9.13
CA PHE A 86 14.88 -2.43 8.99
C PHE A 86 14.20 -3.09 10.19
N MET A 87 13.43 -2.32 10.93
CA MET A 87 12.66 -2.80 12.09
C MET A 87 11.19 -2.96 11.67
N LYS A 88 10.78 -4.22 11.44
CA LYS A 88 9.42 -4.58 11.00
C LYS A 88 8.46 -4.56 12.20
N ASP A 89 7.30 -3.95 12.02
CA ASP A 89 6.25 -3.84 13.04
C ASP A 89 6.66 -3.24 14.41
N PHE A 90 7.81 -2.56 14.47
CA PHE A 90 8.38 -2.10 15.74
C PHE A 90 7.56 -1.01 16.46
N HIS A 91 6.65 -0.36 15.72
CA HIS A 91 5.68 0.61 16.23
C HIS A 91 4.83 0.08 17.39
N HIS A 92 4.59 -1.23 17.47
CA HIS A 92 3.91 -1.84 18.61
C HIS A 92 4.69 -1.69 19.92
N TYR A 93 6.02 -1.74 19.87
CA TYR A 93 6.90 -1.67 21.04
C TYR A 93 7.25 -0.24 21.45
N LEU A 94 7.12 0.72 20.55
CA LEU A 94 7.31 2.14 20.84
C LEU A 94 6.21 2.73 21.75
N LYS A 95 5.24 1.92 22.19
CA LYS A 95 4.29 2.27 23.26
C LYS A 95 4.90 2.12 24.65
N ASP A 96 5.96 1.33 24.79
CA ASP A 96 6.67 1.15 26.05
C ASP A 96 7.75 2.22 26.22
N ILE A 97 7.65 3.00 27.29
CA ILE A 97 8.60 4.06 27.61
C ILE A 97 10.04 3.56 27.76
N THR A 98 10.23 2.30 28.16
CA THR A 98 11.56 1.69 28.29
C THR A 98 12.22 1.46 26.92
N VAL A 99 11.44 1.04 25.92
CA VAL A 99 11.88 0.86 24.53
C VAL A 99 12.14 2.22 23.89
N VAL A 100 11.23 3.19 24.09
CA VAL A 100 11.42 4.57 23.61
C VAL A 100 12.68 5.18 24.20
N ARG A 101 12.89 5.05 25.52
CA ARG A 101 14.10 5.54 26.19
C ARG A 101 15.35 4.85 25.66
N GLN A 102 15.28 3.54 25.43
CA GLN A 102 16.38 2.79 24.86
C GLN A 102 16.73 3.27 23.45
N ALA A 103 15.74 3.51 22.60
CA ALA A 103 15.95 4.08 21.27
C ALA A 103 16.68 5.43 21.40
N LEU A 104 16.17 6.35 22.21
CA LEU A 104 16.81 7.66 22.42
C LEU A 104 18.26 7.55 22.93
N ASN A 105 18.56 6.57 23.79
CA ASN A 105 19.90 6.37 24.36
C ASN A 105 20.93 5.90 23.32
N ILE A 106 20.55 5.07 22.34
CA ILE A 106 21.49 4.54 21.32
C ILE A 106 21.77 5.54 20.19
N LYS A 107 21.05 6.66 20.13
CA LYS A 107 21.19 7.67 19.06
C LYS A 107 22.64 8.14 18.81
N PRO A 108 23.48 8.40 19.84
CA PRO A 108 24.87 8.77 19.62
C PRO A 108 25.67 7.66 18.90
N ASP A 109 25.46 6.40 19.27
CA ASP A 109 26.12 5.24 18.66
C ASP A 109 25.67 5.04 17.20
N LEU A 110 24.39 5.29 16.91
CA LEU A 110 23.86 5.26 15.55
C LEU A 110 24.55 6.32 14.68
N LYS A 111 24.60 7.57 15.16
CA LYS A 111 25.25 8.67 14.43
C LYS A 111 26.76 8.45 14.26
N GLY A 112 27.43 8.00 15.32
CA GLY A 112 28.88 7.78 15.34
C GLY A 112 29.32 6.66 14.40
N GLY A 113 28.62 5.53 14.41
CA GLY A 113 28.92 4.38 13.54
C GLY A 113 28.20 4.41 12.19
N GLY A 114 27.54 5.51 11.82
CA GLY A 114 26.88 5.61 10.54
C GLY A 114 25.67 4.70 10.36
N ARG A 115 25.05 4.26 11.45
CA ARG A 115 23.94 3.31 11.43
C ARG A 115 22.60 4.04 11.37
N THR A 116 21.70 3.57 10.52
CA THR A 116 20.35 4.13 10.40
C THR A 116 19.32 3.04 10.66
N ILE A 117 18.44 3.26 11.63
CA ILE A 117 17.27 2.42 11.87
C ILE A 117 16.11 2.94 11.01
N VAL A 118 15.46 2.03 10.31
CA VAL A 118 14.30 2.29 9.45
C VAL A 118 13.11 1.53 10.01
N PHE A 119 12.13 2.24 10.54
CA PHE A 119 10.89 1.65 11.00
C PHE A 119 9.95 1.42 9.81
N LEU A 120 9.49 0.18 9.65
CA LEU A 120 8.47 -0.21 8.69
C LEU A 120 7.17 -0.45 9.46
N SER A 121 6.12 0.30 9.12
CA SER A 121 4.81 0.16 9.78
C SER A 121 3.70 0.63 8.85
N PRO A 122 2.50 0.01 8.89
CA PRO A 122 1.33 0.51 8.19
C PRO A 122 0.74 1.80 8.79
N THR A 123 1.24 2.22 9.96
CA THR A 123 0.73 3.39 10.69
C THR A 123 1.85 4.36 11.04
N ARG A 124 1.47 5.58 11.43
CA ARG A 124 2.40 6.63 11.87
C ARG A 124 2.22 6.90 13.36
N ASP A 125 2.34 5.85 14.16
CA ASP A 125 2.22 5.89 15.61
C ASP A 125 3.56 6.23 16.26
N ILE A 126 4.07 7.44 16.00
CA ILE A 126 5.37 7.91 16.49
C ILE A 126 5.21 8.53 17.91
N PRO A 127 5.96 8.07 18.92
CA PRO A 127 5.96 8.68 20.26
C PRO A 127 6.41 10.14 20.24
N VAL A 128 5.79 10.97 21.09
CA VAL A 128 6.07 12.41 21.14
C VAL A 128 7.54 12.72 21.45
N GLU A 129 8.20 11.85 22.22
CA GLU A 129 9.60 11.96 22.59
C GLU A 129 10.56 11.77 21.41
N MET A 130 10.11 11.10 20.33
CA MET A 130 10.93 10.79 19.16
C MET A 130 10.59 11.63 17.91
N LEU A 131 9.60 12.53 18.00
CA LEU A 131 9.12 13.32 16.85
C LEU A 131 10.22 14.14 16.15
N ASN A 132 11.19 14.65 16.91
CA ASN A 132 12.29 15.45 16.37
C ASN A 132 13.47 14.60 15.85
N ASP A 133 13.46 13.30 16.14
CA ASP A 133 14.55 12.38 15.83
C ASP A 133 14.24 11.45 14.65
N ILE A 134 12.95 11.22 14.38
CA ILE A 134 12.47 10.39 13.29
C ILE A 134 12.14 11.27 12.09
N THR A 135 12.81 11.00 10.96
CA THR A 135 12.41 11.56 9.67
C THR A 135 11.44 10.62 8.98
N THR A 136 10.24 11.11 8.66
CA THR A 136 9.25 10.32 7.94
C THR A 136 9.48 10.38 6.44
N MET A 137 9.41 9.21 5.82
CA MET A 137 9.58 9.00 4.40
C MET A 137 8.24 8.58 3.81
N ASP A 138 7.81 9.27 2.75
CA ASP A 138 6.67 8.83 1.96
C ASP A 138 7.12 7.70 1.02
N PHE A 139 6.28 6.69 0.86
CA PHE A 139 6.50 5.60 -0.09
C PHE A 139 5.36 5.61 -1.10
N GLU A 140 5.70 5.88 -2.36
CA GLU A 140 4.72 6.03 -3.41
C GLU A 140 4.27 4.67 -3.93
N TYR A 141 2.97 4.58 -4.22
CA TYR A 141 2.40 3.45 -4.94
C TYR A 141 3.06 3.32 -6.32
N PRO A 142 3.08 2.11 -6.91
CA PRO A 142 3.63 1.92 -8.24
C PRO A 142 2.93 2.84 -9.25
N ASP A 143 3.73 3.54 -10.05
CA ASP A 143 3.22 4.34 -11.15
C ASP A 143 2.76 3.44 -12.32
N ARG A 144 2.13 4.04 -13.33
CA ARG A 144 1.61 3.30 -14.49
C ARG A 144 2.69 2.44 -15.16
N GLU A 145 3.91 2.96 -15.30
CA GLU A 145 5.01 2.25 -15.95
C GLU A 145 5.52 1.09 -15.08
N ALA A 146 5.57 1.25 -13.77
CA ALA A 146 5.85 0.16 -12.84
C ALA A 146 4.78 -0.93 -12.89
N LEU A 147 3.50 -0.56 -12.94
CA LEU A 147 2.40 -1.53 -13.06
C LEU A 147 2.45 -2.29 -14.39
N LYS A 148 2.82 -1.64 -15.50
CA LYS A 148 3.08 -2.32 -16.77
C LYS A 148 4.21 -3.34 -16.67
N ARG A 149 5.32 -2.98 -16.00
CA ARG A 149 6.43 -3.92 -15.76
C ARG A 149 5.97 -5.12 -14.92
N ILE A 150 5.21 -4.89 -13.85
CA ILE A 150 4.66 -5.96 -13.02
C ILE A 150 3.76 -6.87 -13.86
N ALA A 151 2.81 -6.31 -14.60
CA ALA A 151 1.91 -7.07 -15.46
C ALA A 151 2.66 -7.88 -16.54
N LYS A 152 3.72 -7.30 -17.11
CA LYS A 152 4.56 -7.99 -18.09
C LYS A 152 5.30 -9.18 -17.46
N VAL A 153 5.94 -9.00 -16.31
CA VAL A 153 6.65 -10.08 -15.61
C VAL A 153 5.68 -11.22 -15.24
N VAL A 154 4.53 -10.89 -14.65
CA VAL A 154 3.51 -11.89 -14.30
C VAL A 154 2.96 -12.59 -15.54
N GLY A 155 2.82 -11.88 -16.67
CA GLY A 155 2.40 -12.46 -17.94
C GLY A 155 3.44 -13.44 -18.50
N GLU A 156 4.72 -13.05 -18.51
CA GLU A 156 5.83 -13.87 -18.98
C GLU A 156 5.95 -15.17 -18.18
N ASP A 157 5.81 -15.10 -16.85
CA ASP A 157 5.80 -16.27 -15.95
C ASP A 157 4.65 -17.25 -16.24
N GLN A 158 3.58 -16.78 -16.89
CA GLN A 158 2.41 -17.57 -17.29
C GLN A 158 2.37 -17.86 -18.80
N GLU A 159 3.50 -17.72 -19.49
CA GLU A 159 3.64 -17.94 -20.94
C GLU A 159 2.71 -17.04 -21.80
N MET A 160 2.32 -15.87 -21.28
CA MET A 160 1.55 -14.88 -22.01
C MET A 160 2.48 -13.84 -22.68
N ASP A 161 2.37 -13.70 -23.99
CA ASP A 161 3.04 -12.61 -24.72
C ASP A 161 2.07 -11.41 -24.85
N LEU A 162 2.23 -10.42 -23.98
CA LEU A 162 1.36 -9.26 -23.89
C LEU A 162 1.95 -8.07 -24.66
N THR A 163 1.15 -7.50 -25.55
CA THR A 163 1.51 -6.26 -26.25
C THR A 163 1.27 -5.03 -25.38
N ASP A 164 1.96 -3.92 -25.67
CA ASP A 164 1.75 -2.65 -24.95
C ASP A 164 0.28 -2.18 -24.96
N LYS A 165 -0.45 -2.49 -26.04
CA LYS A 165 -1.88 -2.16 -26.17
C LYS A 165 -2.77 -2.94 -25.23
N GLU A 166 -2.38 -4.15 -24.85
CA GLU A 166 -3.10 -4.99 -23.89
C GLU A 166 -2.72 -4.63 -22.45
N LEU A 167 -1.48 -4.17 -22.24
CA LEU A 167 -1.00 -3.71 -20.93
C LEU A 167 -1.59 -2.36 -20.50
N ASP A 168 -1.90 -1.46 -21.45
CA ASP A 168 -2.50 -0.15 -21.14
C ASP A 168 -3.77 -0.25 -20.27
N PRO A 169 -4.85 -0.95 -20.68
CA PRO A 169 -6.07 -1.03 -19.89
C PRO A 169 -5.90 -1.83 -18.58
N VAL A 170 -5.00 -2.81 -18.57
CA VAL A 170 -4.66 -3.57 -17.35
C VAL A 170 -3.96 -2.66 -16.34
N SER A 171 -2.95 -1.91 -16.77
CA SER A 171 -2.22 -0.97 -15.91
C SER A 171 -3.14 0.13 -15.37
N GLU A 172 -4.09 0.61 -16.17
CA GLU A 172 -5.09 1.59 -15.74
C GLU A 172 -6.02 1.03 -14.66
N ALA A 173 -6.43 -0.24 -14.77
CA ALA A 173 -7.22 -0.91 -13.75
C ALA A 173 -6.45 -1.09 -12.43
N LEU A 174 -5.16 -1.41 -12.51
CA LEU A 174 -4.28 -1.64 -11.35
C LEU A 174 -3.85 -0.36 -10.63
N MET A 175 -4.01 0.82 -11.27
CA MET A 175 -3.58 2.11 -10.70
C MET A 175 -4.06 2.27 -9.25
N GLY A 176 -3.15 2.67 -8.36
CA GLY A 176 -3.46 2.92 -6.96
C GLY A 176 -3.61 1.67 -6.07
N MET A 177 -3.28 0.48 -6.59
CA MET A 177 -3.04 -0.71 -5.79
C MET A 177 -1.57 -0.78 -5.37
N THR A 178 -1.25 -1.47 -4.26
CA THR A 178 0.13 -1.86 -3.95
C THR A 178 0.67 -2.80 -5.02
N ALA A 179 1.99 -2.93 -5.15
CA ALA A 179 2.60 -3.86 -6.10
C ALA A 179 2.14 -5.30 -5.84
N GLU A 180 2.11 -5.71 -4.58
CA GLU A 180 1.65 -7.04 -4.16
C GLU A 180 0.16 -7.26 -4.46
N ALA A 181 -0.69 -6.26 -4.22
CA ALA A 181 -2.11 -6.35 -4.58
C ALA A 181 -2.31 -6.42 -6.09
N ALA A 182 -1.50 -5.69 -6.87
CA ALA A 182 -1.54 -5.73 -8.31
C ALA A 182 -1.14 -7.11 -8.85
N GLU A 183 -0.04 -7.67 -8.34
CA GLU A 183 0.43 -9.02 -8.68
C GLU A 183 -0.62 -10.09 -8.33
N ASN A 184 -1.16 -10.07 -7.11
CA ASN A 184 -2.19 -11.01 -6.68
C ASN A 184 -3.45 -10.92 -7.55
N SER A 185 -3.88 -9.71 -7.92
CA SER A 185 -5.06 -9.51 -8.78
C SER A 185 -4.85 -10.02 -10.21
N LEU A 186 -3.65 -9.84 -10.77
CA LEU A 186 -3.26 -10.38 -12.07
C LEU A 186 -3.26 -11.91 -12.06
N CYS A 187 -2.61 -12.51 -11.07
CA CYS A 187 -2.59 -13.97 -10.87
C CYS A 187 -4.01 -14.52 -10.71
N PHE A 188 -4.85 -13.89 -9.89
CA PHE A 188 -6.24 -14.29 -9.71
C PHE A 188 -7.05 -14.23 -11.02
N SER A 189 -6.92 -13.14 -11.76
CA SER A 189 -7.56 -12.99 -13.07
C SER A 189 -7.12 -14.09 -14.04
N PHE A 190 -5.81 -14.36 -14.10
CA PHE A 190 -5.27 -15.39 -14.99
C PHE A 190 -5.81 -16.78 -14.65
N VAL A 191 -5.79 -17.17 -13.37
CA VAL A 191 -6.33 -18.46 -12.93
C VAL A 191 -7.79 -18.64 -13.31
N LYS A 192 -8.58 -17.56 -13.25
CA LYS A 192 -10.02 -17.59 -13.51
C LYS A 192 -10.37 -17.55 -15.00
N HIS A 193 -9.59 -16.84 -15.81
CA HIS A 193 -9.96 -16.50 -17.20
C HIS A 193 -8.93 -16.91 -18.26
N GLY A 194 -7.74 -17.39 -17.86
CA GLY A 194 -6.61 -17.66 -18.75
C GLY A 194 -5.97 -16.42 -19.37
N HIS A 195 -6.39 -15.22 -18.94
CA HIS A 195 -5.84 -13.93 -19.36
C HIS A 195 -6.11 -12.85 -18.31
N PHE A 196 -5.53 -11.66 -18.50
CA PHE A 196 -5.80 -10.50 -17.66
C PHE A 196 -7.12 -9.82 -18.07
N ASP A 197 -8.18 -10.19 -17.38
CA ASP A 197 -9.51 -9.61 -17.49
C ASP A 197 -9.60 -8.36 -16.62
N VAL A 198 -9.65 -7.20 -17.28
CA VAL A 198 -9.76 -5.87 -16.65
C VAL A 198 -10.94 -5.79 -15.67
N ARG A 199 -12.05 -6.46 -15.98
CA ARG A 199 -13.24 -6.47 -15.14
C ARG A 199 -12.97 -7.15 -13.80
N THR A 200 -12.33 -8.32 -13.81
CA THR A 200 -11.94 -9.03 -12.59
C THR A 200 -10.93 -8.24 -11.77
N ILE A 201 -9.98 -7.56 -12.42
CA ILE A 201 -9.01 -6.71 -11.73
C ILE A 201 -9.69 -5.54 -11.00
N LEU A 202 -10.64 -4.87 -11.67
CA LEU A 202 -11.43 -3.79 -11.05
C LEU A 202 -12.28 -4.31 -9.89
N ASP A 203 -12.80 -5.52 -10.01
CA ASP A 203 -13.59 -6.17 -8.97
C ASP A 203 -12.72 -6.49 -7.73
N GLU A 204 -11.51 -7.02 -7.93
CA GLU A 204 -10.52 -7.23 -6.86
C GLU A 204 -10.08 -5.91 -6.21
N LYS A 205 -9.76 -4.88 -7.00
CA LYS A 205 -9.42 -3.54 -6.50
C LYS A 205 -10.50 -2.99 -5.59
N ALA A 206 -11.75 -3.11 -6.01
CA ALA A 206 -12.88 -2.61 -5.25
C ALA A 206 -13.13 -3.43 -3.96
N ALA A 207 -12.87 -4.74 -3.98
CA ALA A 207 -12.88 -5.58 -2.79
C ALA A 207 -11.81 -5.14 -1.77
N LEU A 208 -10.59 -4.80 -2.21
CA LEU A 208 -9.54 -4.26 -1.34
C LEU A 208 -9.93 -2.93 -0.70
N LEU A 209 -10.56 -2.03 -1.47
CA LEU A 209 -11.08 -0.76 -0.93
C LEU A 209 -12.16 -0.99 0.13
N ASN A 210 -12.93 -2.08 0.02
CA ASN A 210 -13.92 -2.49 1.00
C ASN A 210 -13.33 -3.33 2.17
N ALA A 211 -12.04 -3.65 2.23
CA ALA A 211 -11.49 -4.36 3.39
C ALA A 211 -11.73 -3.61 4.72
N GLY A 212 -11.97 -2.29 4.65
CA GLY A 212 -12.42 -1.48 5.77
C GLY A 212 -13.90 -1.63 6.17
N GLY A 213 -14.77 -2.30 5.42
CA GLY A 213 -16.20 -2.41 5.72
C GLY A 213 -16.97 -1.09 5.67
N VAL A 214 -16.39 -0.06 5.05
CA VAL A 214 -16.94 1.30 4.96
C VAL A 214 -17.64 1.54 3.61
N LEU A 215 -17.34 0.71 2.61
CA LEU A 215 -17.82 0.82 1.24
C LEU A 215 -18.67 -0.41 0.90
N GLU A 216 -19.97 -0.27 0.64
CA GLU A 216 -20.70 -1.37 0.01
C GLU A 216 -20.21 -1.48 -1.45
N TYR A 217 -19.62 -2.62 -1.79
CA TYR A 217 -19.14 -2.95 -3.12
C TYR A 217 -19.96 -4.09 -3.70
N GLY A 218 -20.34 -3.97 -4.97
CA GLY A 218 -20.88 -5.09 -5.72
C GLY A 218 -21.39 -4.71 -7.09
N ARG A 219 -21.70 -5.76 -7.86
CA ARG A 219 -22.58 -5.67 -9.02
C ARG A 219 -23.99 -5.94 -8.52
N PHE A 220 -24.84 -4.93 -8.66
CA PHE A 220 -26.20 -5.00 -8.17
C PHE A 220 -27.10 -5.68 -9.21
N THR A 221 -28.28 -6.13 -8.83
CA THR A 221 -29.24 -6.76 -9.76
C THR A 221 -30.10 -5.73 -10.50
N GLU A 222 -30.07 -4.48 -10.04
CA GLU A 222 -30.82 -3.37 -10.56
C GLU A 222 -30.30 -3.01 -11.96
N THR A 223 -31.20 -2.92 -12.93
CA THR A 223 -30.90 -2.48 -14.29
C THR A 223 -31.79 -1.30 -14.66
N PHE A 224 -31.46 -0.58 -15.73
CA PHE A 224 -32.34 0.48 -16.22
C PHE A 224 -33.71 -0.03 -16.67
N ASP A 225 -33.82 -1.32 -17.03
CA ASP A 225 -35.09 -1.96 -17.36
C ASP A 225 -35.98 -2.17 -16.13
N ASN A 226 -35.36 -2.40 -14.96
CA ASN A 226 -36.05 -2.51 -13.68
C ASN A 226 -36.46 -1.14 -13.10
N LEU A 227 -36.07 -0.04 -13.77
CA LEU A 227 -36.39 1.34 -13.38
C LEU A 227 -37.32 2.00 -14.40
N TYR A 228 -38.60 2.06 -14.05
CA TYR A 228 -39.61 2.74 -14.87
C TYR A 228 -39.37 4.25 -14.95
N GLY A 229 -39.38 4.78 -16.18
CA GLY A 229 -39.19 6.20 -16.49
C GLY A 229 -37.75 6.68 -16.31
N LEU A 230 -37.62 7.94 -15.86
CA LEU A 230 -36.33 8.62 -15.66
C LEU A 230 -35.49 8.80 -16.93
N ASP A 231 -36.08 8.72 -18.12
CA ASP A 231 -35.33 8.74 -19.40
C ASP A 231 -34.46 9.99 -19.58
N VAL A 232 -34.97 11.15 -19.16
CA VAL A 232 -34.22 12.42 -19.18
C VAL A 232 -33.01 12.34 -18.25
N MET A 233 -33.17 11.76 -17.07
CA MET A 233 -32.11 11.58 -16.09
C MET A 233 -31.09 10.54 -16.55
N LYS A 234 -31.53 9.39 -17.08
CA LYS A 234 -30.68 8.36 -17.68
C LYS A 234 -29.79 8.98 -18.77
N LYS A 235 -30.38 9.74 -19.70
CA LYS A 235 -29.63 10.43 -20.75
C LYS A 235 -28.64 11.46 -20.20
N PHE A 236 -29.08 12.32 -19.28
CA PHE A 236 -28.24 13.35 -18.67
C PHE A 236 -27.03 12.77 -17.94
N VAL A 237 -27.25 11.72 -17.14
CA VAL A 237 -26.19 11.08 -16.37
C VAL A 237 -25.19 10.41 -17.29
N LEU A 238 -25.64 9.62 -18.27
CA LEU A 238 -24.76 8.97 -19.24
C LEU A 238 -23.91 9.97 -20.04
N SER A 239 -24.49 11.09 -20.47
CA SER A 239 -23.70 12.13 -21.17
C SER A 239 -22.70 12.83 -20.25
N THR A 240 -23.05 13.00 -18.98
CA THR A 240 -22.21 13.71 -18.01
C THR A 240 -21.01 12.86 -17.60
N ILE A 241 -21.19 11.58 -17.28
CA ILE A 241 -20.09 10.70 -16.85
C ILE A 241 -19.06 10.42 -17.95
N GLN A 242 -19.43 10.62 -19.23
CA GLN A 242 -18.53 10.51 -20.37
C GLN A 242 -17.72 11.80 -20.61
N ALA A 243 -18.09 12.91 -19.95
CA ALA A 243 -17.36 14.16 -20.08
C ALA A 243 -16.08 14.14 -19.21
N PRO A 244 -14.91 14.47 -19.76
CA PRO A 244 -13.63 14.48 -19.03
C PRO A 244 -13.62 15.39 -17.79
N GLU A 245 -14.44 16.44 -17.81
CA GLU A 245 -14.52 17.51 -16.80
C GLU A 245 -15.56 17.22 -15.69
N ALA A 246 -16.22 16.06 -15.70
CA ALA A 246 -17.34 15.78 -14.82
C ALA A 246 -16.90 15.72 -13.34
N LYS A 247 -17.32 16.72 -12.55
CA LYS A 247 -16.96 16.84 -11.12
C LYS A 247 -17.86 16.03 -10.17
N GLY A 248 -18.86 15.34 -10.71
CA GLY A 248 -19.84 14.55 -9.94
C GLY A 248 -21.29 14.99 -10.22
N ILE A 249 -22.23 14.13 -9.82
CA ILE A 249 -23.68 14.34 -10.00
C ILE A 249 -24.37 14.22 -8.64
N LEU A 250 -25.11 15.26 -8.25
CA LEU A 250 -25.94 15.23 -7.05
C LEU A 250 -27.38 14.85 -7.42
N ILE A 251 -27.82 13.68 -6.95
CA ILE A 251 -29.20 13.22 -7.09
C ILE A 251 -29.93 13.47 -5.76
N TYR A 252 -30.88 14.41 -5.76
CA TYR A 252 -31.70 14.73 -4.59
C TYR A 252 -33.19 14.59 -4.90
N GLY A 253 -34.01 14.33 -3.88
CA GLY A 253 -35.46 14.17 -4.02
C GLY A 253 -36.10 13.38 -2.88
N VAL A 254 -37.42 13.20 -2.94
CA VAL A 254 -38.22 12.54 -1.91
C VAL A 254 -37.70 11.11 -1.62
N PRO A 255 -37.68 10.65 -0.35
CA PRO A 255 -37.35 9.27 -0.02
C PRO A 255 -38.22 8.27 -0.79
N GLY A 256 -37.66 7.12 -1.17
CA GLY A 256 -38.39 6.07 -1.90
C GLY A 256 -38.49 6.24 -3.43
N CYS A 257 -38.05 7.36 -4.01
CA CYS A 257 -38.08 7.56 -5.48
C CYS A 257 -36.94 6.87 -6.26
N GLY A 258 -36.36 5.77 -5.74
CA GLY A 258 -35.39 4.97 -6.49
C GLY A 258 -34.01 5.60 -6.72
N LYS A 259 -33.63 6.68 -6.02
CA LYS A 259 -32.31 7.35 -6.19
C LYS A 259 -31.13 6.39 -6.04
N SER A 260 -31.10 5.59 -4.97
CA SER A 260 -30.03 4.61 -4.75
C SER A 260 -30.08 3.47 -5.77
N ALA A 261 -31.27 2.99 -6.11
CA ALA A 261 -31.46 1.97 -7.14
C ALA A 261 -30.99 2.45 -8.52
N PHE A 262 -31.17 3.74 -8.83
CA PHE A 262 -30.64 4.36 -10.03
C PHE A 262 -29.11 4.32 -10.07
N CYS A 263 -28.43 4.67 -8.98
CA CYS A 263 -26.96 4.57 -8.92
C CYS A 263 -26.46 3.14 -9.10
N LYS A 264 -27.15 2.16 -8.48
CA LYS A 264 -26.85 0.72 -8.63
C LYS A 264 -27.03 0.25 -10.08
N ALA A 265 -28.13 0.65 -10.72
CA ALA A 265 -28.41 0.34 -12.12
C ALA A 265 -27.50 1.05 -13.11
N LEU A 266 -27.04 2.26 -12.78
CA LEU A 266 -26.10 3.00 -13.60
C LEU A 266 -24.78 2.24 -13.77
N GLY A 267 -24.25 1.66 -12.69
CA GLY A 267 -23.03 0.85 -12.76
C GLY A 267 -23.12 -0.29 -13.76
N ASN A 268 -24.23 -1.04 -13.72
CA ASN A 268 -24.49 -2.10 -14.69
C ASN A 268 -24.64 -1.56 -16.12
N ALA A 269 -25.31 -0.43 -16.30
CA ALA A 269 -25.50 0.19 -17.61
C ALA A 269 -24.19 0.65 -18.26
N VAL A 270 -23.18 0.98 -17.46
CA VAL A 270 -21.86 1.41 -17.94
C VAL A 270 -20.79 0.33 -17.79
N ASP A 271 -21.20 -0.87 -17.37
CA ASP A 271 -20.33 -2.01 -17.09
C ASP A 271 -19.16 -1.67 -16.13
N ARG A 272 -19.47 -0.92 -15.07
CA ARG A 272 -18.54 -0.61 -13.98
C ARG A 272 -19.11 -1.08 -12.66
N ALA A 273 -18.23 -1.57 -11.80
CA ALA A 273 -18.64 -1.87 -10.44
C ALA A 273 -18.98 -0.57 -9.68
N VAL A 274 -19.90 -0.69 -8.72
CA VAL A 274 -20.39 0.46 -7.94
C VAL A 274 -19.82 0.38 -6.54
N LEU A 275 -19.19 1.48 -6.12
CA LEU A 275 -18.77 1.71 -4.74
C LEU A 275 -19.78 2.63 -4.06
N ILE A 276 -20.38 2.18 -2.97
CA ILE A 276 -21.35 2.94 -2.18
C ILE A 276 -20.73 3.24 -0.83
N ALA A 277 -20.37 4.50 -0.62
CA ALA A 277 -19.85 4.96 0.66
C ALA A 277 -21.00 5.24 1.65
N ASN A 278 -20.97 4.61 2.82
CA ASN A 278 -21.90 4.92 3.90
C ASN A 278 -21.28 5.95 4.86
N PHE A 279 -21.71 7.21 4.77
CA PHE A 279 -21.21 8.29 5.62
C PHE A 279 -21.36 8.05 7.12
N ASN A 280 -22.40 7.32 7.56
CA ASN A 280 -22.55 6.97 8.97
C ASN A 280 -21.48 5.95 9.39
N ALA A 281 -21.24 4.91 8.57
CA ALA A 281 -20.19 3.93 8.81
C ALA A 281 -18.78 4.56 8.77
N ILE A 282 -18.54 5.51 7.86
CA ILE A 282 -17.32 6.34 7.83
C ILE A 282 -17.19 7.05 9.18
N ARG A 283 -18.20 7.85 9.57
CA ARG A 283 -18.13 8.67 10.78
C ARG A 283 -17.91 7.82 12.04
N ASP A 284 -18.62 6.70 12.17
CA ASP A 284 -18.55 5.85 13.36
C ASP A 284 -17.20 5.09 13.42
N LYS A 285 -16.64 4.69 12.28
CA LYS A 285 -15.32 4.02 12.23
C LYS A 285 -14.14 5.00 12.41
N TYR A 286 -14.31 6.26 12.06
CA TYR A 286 -13.27 7.30 12.15
C TYR A 286 -13.48 8.30 13.30
N GLN A 287 -14.37 8.03 14.26
CA GLN A 287 -14.42 8.78 15.52
C GLN A 287 -13.09 8.59 16.28
N GLY A 288 -12.20 9.59 16.19
CA GLY A 288 -10.93 9.64 16.93
C GLY A 288 -9.66 9.63 16.06
N VAL A 289 -9.73 9.28 14.78
CA VAL A 289 -8.60 9.35 13.85
C VAL A 289 -8.96 10.31 12.72
N ALA A 290 -8.39 11.51 12.81
CA ALA A 290 -8.72 12.70 12.02
C ALA A 290 -8.80 12.48 10.50
N GLU A 291 -9.51 13.40 9.86
CA GLU A 291 -9.81 13.66 8.43
C GLU A 291 -8.75 13.22 7.38
N ALA A 292 -7.49 13.00 7.77
CA ALA A 292 -6.39 12.55 6.93
C ALA A 292 -6.65 11.19 6.23
N ARG A 293 -7.34 10.23 6.87
CA ARG A 293 -7.66 8.92 6.26
C ARG A 293 -8.81 8.98 5.26
N ALA A 294 -9.79 9.87 5.43
CA ALA A 294 -10.85 10.07 4.45
C ALA A 294 -10.29 10.59 3.12
N GLY A 295 -9.26 11.44 3.18
CA GLY A 295 -8.54 11.89 1.98
C GLY A 295 -7.81 10.78 1.21
N HIS A 296 -7.46 9.65 1.85
CA HIS A 296 -6.82 8.52 1.17
C HIS A 296 -7.80 7.70 0.33
N MET A 297 -9.10 7.68 0.66
CA MET A 297 -10.12 6.97 -0.14
C MET A 297 -10.38 7.61 -1.50
N PHE A 298 -10.09 8.92 -1.65
CA PHE A 298 -10.35 9.69 -2.86
C PHE A 298 -9.06 10.15 -3.58
N LYS A 299 -7.88 9.75 -3.08
CA LYS A 299 -6.58 10.02 -3.71
C LYS A 299 -6.08 8.87 -4.60
N THR A 300 -6.90 7.83 -4.77
CA THR A 300 -6.67 6.65 -5.64
C THR A 300 -7.44 6.79 -6.93
#